data_AF-A0A842T2K4-F1
#
_entry.id   AF-A0A842T2K4-F1
#
_cell.length_a   1.000
_cell.length_b   1.000
_cell.length_c   1.000
_cell.angle_alpha   90.00
_cell.angle_beta   90.00
_cell.angle_gamma   90.00
#
_symmetry.space_group_name_H-M   'P 1'
#
loop_
_entity.id
_entity.type
_entity.pdbx_description
1 polymer ?
#
loop_
_entity_poly.entity_id
_entity_poly.type
_entity_poly.pdbx_seq_one_letter_code
_entity_poly.pdbx_strand_id
1 'polypeptide(L)' 'MAWFLEVRYRDPPNPAGIWKDAYPLFYETLETEPTKGEAEKIRIDMMKATGGYFMTESSRHLSEYVPYYR' A
#
# COMPACT_ATOMS: atom_id res chain seq x y z
N MET A 1 -5.16 -13.37 5.23
CA MET A 1 -4.66 -12.00 5.45
C MET A 1 -3.17 -12.02 5.78
N ALA A 2 -2.33 -11.29 5.01
CA ALA A 2 -0.91 -11.09 5.23
C ALA A 2 -0.52 -9.65 4.87
N TRP A 3 0.55 -9.14 5.48
CA TRP A 3 1.03 -7.77 5.28
C TRP A 3 2.46 -7.76 4.76
N PHE A 4 2.79 -6.78 3.94
CA PHE A 4 4.18 -6.49 3.61
C PHE A 4 4.83 -5.74 4.78
N LEU A 5 5.70 -6.39 5.54
CA LEU A 5 6.41 -5.73 6.63
C LEU A 5 7.52 -4.80 6.12
N GLU A 6 8.11 -5.15 4.98
CA GLU A 6 9.08 -4.32 4.29
C GLU A 6 8.78 -4.31 2.79
N VAL A 7 8.79 -3.13 2.19
CA VAL A 7 8.73 -2.95 0.74
C VAL A 7 9.90 -2.06 0.36
N ARG A 8 10.77 -2.55 -0.53
CA ARG A 8 11.94 -1.81 -0.98
C ARG A 8 11.97 -1.70 -2.49
N TYR A 9 12.50 -0.60 -2.98
CA TYR A 9 12.69 -0.37 -4.41
C TYR A 9 14.09 0.17 -4.71
N ARG A 10 14.51 0.07 -5.96
CA ARG A 10 15.70 0.74 -6.50
C ARG A 10 15.26 1.65 -7.63
N ASP A 11 16.00 2.74 -7.83
CA ASP A 11 15.71 3.67 -8.91
C ASP A 11 15.88 2.94 -10.26
N PRO A 12 14.86 2.93 -11.14
CA PRO A 12 14.97 2.25 -12.43
C PRO A 12 16.15 2.71 -13.31
N PRO A 13 16.53 4.01 -13.32
CA PRO A 13 17.73 4.47 -14.05
C PRO A 13 19.06 4.00 -13.44
N ASN A 14 19.08 3.58 -12.18
CA ASN A 14 20.27 3.07 -11.49
C ASN A 14 19.97 1.76 -10.74
N PRO A 15 19.83 0.63 -11.45
CA PRO A 15 19.44 -0.64 -10.85
C PRO A 15 20.51 -1.24 -9.93
N ALA A 16 21.75 -0.75 -9.99
CA ALA A 16 22.84 -1.11 -9.07
C ALA A 16 22.87 -0.26 -7.79
N GLY A 17 21.94 0.70 -7.65
CA GLY A 17 21.85 1.59 -6.50
C GLY A 17 21.39 0.90 -5.20
N ILE A 18 21.34 1.70 -4.13
CA ILE A 18 20.91 1.25 -2.80
C ILE A 18 19.39 1.04 -2.77
N TRP A 19 18.94 -0.02 -2.12
CA TRP A 19 17.52 -0.25 -1.85
C TRP A 19 16.98 0.82 -0.91
N LYS A 20 15.88 1.46 -1.31
CA LYS A 20 15.16 2.47 -0.53
C LYS A 20 13.86 1.89 -0.02
N ASP A 21 13.40 2.38 1.14
CA ASP A 21 12.06 2.08 1.64
C ASP A 21 11.00 2.71 0.72
N ALA A 22 10.01 1.92 0.31
CA ALA A 22 8.95 2.34 -0.60
C ALA A 22 7.75 2.95 0.13
N TYR A 23 7.58 2.74 1.44
CA TYR A 23 6.43 3.25 2.17
C TYR A 23 6.26 4.77 2.11
N PRO A 24 7.32 5.59 2.25
CA PRO A 24 7.20 7.04 2.09
C PRO A 24 6.58 7.46 0.75
N LEU A 25 6.95 6.79 -0.36
CA LEU A 25 6.38 7.08 -1.67
C LEU A 25 4.89 6.76 -1.74
N PHE A 26 4.43 5.72 -1.04
CA PHE A 26 3.01 5.37 -1.02
C PHE A 26 2.21 6.49 -0.35
N TYR A 27 2.67 6.99 0.81
CA TYR A 27 2.00 8.09 1.50
C TYR A 27 1.99 9.37 0.66
N GLU A 28 3.15 9.75 0.09
CA GLU A 28 3.26 10.93 -0.78
C GLU A 28 2.32 10.84 -1.99
N THR A 29 2.26 9.66 -2.63
CA THR A 29 1.37 9.44 -3.78
C THR A 29 -0.10 9.53 -3.37
N LEU A 30 -0.48 8.98 -2.23
CA LEU A 30 -1.87 9.02 -1.75
C LEU A 30 -2.31 10.42 -1.31
N GLU A 31 -1.37 11.25 -0.88
CA GLU A 31 -1.61 12.65 -0.51
C GLU A 31 -1.71 13.56 -1.73
N THR A 32 -0.80 13.40 -2.69
CA THR A 32 -0.70 14.27 -3.87
C THR A 32 -1.63 13.84 -5.02
N GLU A 33 -1.90 12.54 -5.14
CA GLU A 33 -2.68 11.94 -6.22
C GLU A 33 -3.72 10.92 -5.66
N PRO A 34 -4.73 11.38 -4.91
CA PRO A 34 -5.66 10.50 -4.20
C PRO A 34 -6.44 9.55 -5.13
N THR A 35 -6.64 9.94 -6.39
CA THR A 35 -7.31 9.11 -7.41
C THR A 35 -6.57 7.79 -7.68
N LYS A 36 -5.23 7.76 -7.51
CA LYS A 36 -4.44 6.52 -7.62
C LYS A 36 -4.78 5.49 -6.54
N GLY A 37 -5.34 5.94 -5.42
CA GLY A 37 -5.74 5.09 -4.30
C GLY A 37 -7.18 4.55 -4.38
N GLU A 38 -8.02 5.06 -5.29
CA GLU A 38 -9.46 4.75 -5.28
C GLU A 38 -9.76 3.26 -5.45
N ALA A 39 -9.06 2.59 -6.37
CA ALA A 39 -9.19 1.15 -6.59
C ALA A 39 -8.74 0.33 -5.38
N GLU A 40 -7.95 0.92 -4.48
CA GLU A 40 -7.35 0.27 -3.33
C GLU A 40 -7.80 0.83 -1.99
N LYS A 41 -8.98 1.47 -1.98
CA LYS A 41 -9.55 2.14 -0.81
C LYS A 41 -9.50 1.30 0.46
N ILE A 42 -9.89 0.02 0.37
CA ILE A 42 -9.99 -0.87 1.54
C ILE A 42 -8.59 -1.24 2.04
N ARG A 43 -7.65 -1.51 1.13
CA ARG A 43 -6.25 -1.74 1.51
C ARG A 43 -5.62 -0.51 2.15
N ILE A 44 -5.93 0.70 1.66
CA ILE A 44 -5.43 1.95 2.22
C ILE A 44 -6.01 2.21 3.61
N ASP A 45 -7.32 2.01 3.78
CA ASP A 45 -7.98 2.15 5.07
C ASP A 45 -7.39 1.13 6.07
N MET A 46 -7.12 -0.10 5.63
CA MET A 46 -6.43 -1.12 6.44
C MET A 46 -4.98 -0.74 6.74
N MET A 47 -4.23 -0.19 5.78
CA MET A 47 -2.85 0.26 5.97
C MET A 47 -2.78 1.32 7.07
N LYS A 48 -3.70 2.31 7.05
CA LYS A 48 -3.81 3.33 8.09
C LYS A 48 -4.16 2.72 9.46
N ALA A 49 -5.04 1.73 9.50
CA ALA A 49 -5.49 1.09 10.74
C ALA A 49 -4.43 0.16 11.37
N THR A 50 -3.53 -0.42 10.56
CA THR A 50 -2.59 -1.47 11.00
C THR A 50 -1.14 -1.00 11.18
N GLY A 51 -0.96 0.30 11.48
CA GLY A 51 0.37 0.86 11.75
C GLY A 51 1.19 1.13 10.50
N GLY A 52 0.54 1.23 9.34
CA GLY A 52 1.15 1.69 8.10
C GLY A 52 1.60 0.59 7.13
N TYR A 53 1.27 -0.67 7.38
CA TYR A 53 1.65 -1.79 6.52
C TYR A 53 0.61 -2.07 5.42
N PHE A 54 1.09 -2.29 4.20
CA PHE A 54 0.23 -2.55 3.05
C PHE A 54 -0.22 -4.02 3.03
N MET A 55 -1.52 -4.22 2.84
CA MET A 55 -2.17 -5.52 2.81
C MET A 55 -1.96 -6.22 1.44
N THR A 56 -1.61 -7.52 1.46
CA THR A 56 -1.30 -8.25 0.22
C THR A 56 -2.52 -8.63 -0.62
N GLU A 57 -3.70 -8.80 -0.01
CA GLU A 57 -4.92 -9.18 -0.72
C GLU A 57 -5.60 -7.96 -1.33
N SER A 58 -6.17 -8.13 -2.52
CA SER A 58 -6.91 -7.07 -3.20
C SER A 58 -8.08 -6.55 -2.35
N SER A 59 -8.47 -5.30 -2.58
CA SER A 59 -9.60 -4.70 -1.88
C SER A 59 -10.89 -5.55 -1.99
N ARG A 60 -11.12 -6.21 -3.13
CA ARG A 60 -12.25 -7.13 -3.33
C ARG A 60 -12.24 -8.33 -2.39
N HIS A 61 -11.12 -9.03 -2.24
CA HIS A 61 -11.07 -10.18 -1.33
C HIS A 61 -11.06 -9.73 0.12
N LEU A 62 -10.34 -8.65 0.42
CA LEU A 62 -10.29 -8.09 1.76
C LEU A 62 -11.69 -7.69 2.27
N SER A 63 -12.53 -7.13 1.41
CA SER A 63 -13.90 -6.72 1.77
C SER A 63 -14.80 -7.86 2.24
N GLU A 64 -14.46 -9.11 1.92
CA GLU A 64 -15.21 -10.28 2.39
C GLU A 64 -15.01 -10.54 3.88
N TYR A 65 -13.89 -10.06 4.44
CA TYR A 65 -13.47 -10.30 5.82
C TYR A 65 -13.64 -9.08 6.72
N VAL A 66 -13.83 -7.89 6.17
CA VAL A 66 -13.99 -6.65 6.94
C VAL A 66 -15.43 -6.13 6.90
N PRO A 67 -16.01 -5.75 8.05
CA PRO A 67 -17.36 -5.17 8.09
C PRO A 67 -17.46 -3.90 7.24
N TYR A 68 -18.68 -3.57 6.80
CA TYR A 68 -19.04 -2.32 6.12
C TYR A 68 -18.48 -2.05 4.72
N TYR A 69 -17.71 -2.97 4.13
CA TYR A 69 -17.17 -2.84 2.78
C TYR A 69 -17.80 -3.79 1.73
N ARG A 70 -18.91 -4.46 2.10
CA ARG A 70 -19.63 -5.40 1.23
C ARG A 70 -20.93 -4.81 0.70
#